data_AF-A0A1R3U0R7-F1
#
_entry.id   AF-A0A1R3U0R7-F1
#
_cell.length_a   1.000
_cell.length_b   1.000
_cell.length_c   1.000
_cell.angle_alpha   90.00
_cell.angle_beta   90.00
_cell.angle_gamma   90.00
#
_symmetry.space_group_name_H-M   'P 1'
#
loop_
_entity.id
_entity.type
_entity.pdbx_description
1 polymer ?
#
loop_
_entity_poly.entity_id
_entity_poly.type
_entity_poly.pdbx_seq_one_letter_code
_entity_poly.pdbx_strand_id
1 'polypeptide(L)'
;MKLVETPEFSIEANPMFESIRVFAGSIGLRRQPETAFSPQISVWSSKRERKSPEKWLGERLKDDGGKIVERKTVTFAGMAGEMSKIKDRLEDWDTKEKRDWYRLRALLVSADGSTWYHATAMVSAPELVEIENDFERLLGSIRLKLEGNAVNGARAVAESGRAAVLERLKDNMERVSAIRIQQNHEERRFENAAAAKAPVSSIEERFNEAVTDAGLQEKRDALRQIVMPTVAMVECDTADANIAGLSRIGGGPDLPTDVDWPRDDNGLHLNYLAQINLADVPDRPEELPAFGLISLFTGTDYTDWRVLFTSADATLTSHTVSEDAMGTAISASQMIVWDSDLKRFVPNGQAVDGLSVRVDEAGRMTFSRDGVIVRAFASEYEFSRSAQTLRFERSLSAPFGQRGPNNNPRAYADIGIEDPSDFSIAVSDRFKIGDGPQHQMFGTSGVRDLPAIQQMAAKHAAKNGWSDISAPDGWFILVKLASGGEADFSFGDHGDYIFMVHREDAAQADFSRVFAFVDSG
;
A
#
# COMPACT_ATOMS: atom_id res chain seq x y z
N MET A 1 -1.86 -10.32 -42.58
CA MET A 1 -1.69 -10.86 -41.22
C MET A 1 -0.21 -11.07 -40.95
N LYS A 2 0.25 -10.82 -39.72
CA LYS A 2 1.63 -11.05 -39.29
C LYS A 2 1.67 -12.27 -38.37
N LEU A 3 2.49 -13.26 -38.70
CA LEU A 3 2.69 -14.42 -37.82
C LEU A 3 3.49 -13.98 -36.60
N VAL A 4 2.97 -14.28 -35.41
CA VAL A 4 3.59 -13.97 -34.13
C VAL A 4 3.65 -15.23 -33.31
N GLU A 5 4.80 -15.56 -32.73
CA GLU A 5 5.03 -16.86 -32.13
C GLU A 5 5.62 -16.77 -30.73
N THR A 6 5.17 -17.68 -29.86
CA THR A 6 5.80 -18.05 -28.59
C THR A 6 6.50 -19.41 -28.77
N PRO A 7 7.19 -19.91 -27.72
CA PRO A 7 7.66 -21.29 -27.70
C PRO A 7 6.53 -22.33 -27.78
N GLU A 8 5.33 -22.01 -27.29
CA GLU A 8 4.23 -22.96 -27.10
C GLU A 8 3.18 -22.91 -28.23
N PHE A 9 2.99 -21.75 -28.84
CA PHE A 9 2.01 -21.55 -29.92
C PHE A 9 2.35 -20.35 -30.81
N SER A 10 1.70 -20.25 -31.97
CA SER A 10 1.71 -19.07 -32.82
C SER A 10 0.31 -18.57 -33.13
N ILE A 11 0.16 -17.28 -33.42
CA ILE A 11 -1.08 -16.65 -33.88
C ILE A 11 -0.83 -15.77 -35.11
N GLU A 12 -1.90 -15.44 -35.83
CA GLU A 12 -1.88 -14.47 -36.92
C GLU A 12 -2.46 -13.12 -36.45
N ALA A 13 -1.58 -12.16 -36.16
CA ALA A 13 -1.92 -10.81 -35.75
C ALA A 13 -2.41 -9.96 -36.93
N ASN A 14 -3.48 -9.20 -36.70
CA ASN A 14 -4.01 -8.26 -37.67
C ASN A 14 -3.14 -6.98 -37.71
N PRO A 15 -2.77 -6.47 -38.91
CA PRO A 15 -1.98 -5.24 -39.04
C PRO A 15 -2.58 -4.01 -38.34
N MET A 16 -3.88 -4.02 -38.04
CA MET A 16 -4.54 -2.98 -37.21
C MET A 16 -4.02 -2.88 -35.77
N PHE A 17 -3.22 -3.85 -35.34
CA PHE A 17 -2.48 -3.80 -34.09
C PHE A 17 -1.01 -3.57 -34.41
N GLU A 18 -0.60 -2.30 -34.45
CA GLU A 18 0.76 -1.93 -34.80
C GLU A 18 1.76 -2.28 -33.69
N SER A 19 1.30 -2.31 -32.44
CA SER A 19 2.10 -2.66 -31.26
C SER A 19 1.93 -4.15 -30.96
N ILE A 20 3.01 -4.92 -31.12
CA ILE A 20 3.05 -6.36 -30.86
C ILE A 20 4.11 -6.64 -29.80
N ARG A 21 3.71 -7.26 -28.70
CA ARG A 21 4.59 -7.69 -27.62
C ARG A 21 4.51 -9.20 -27.49
N VAL A 22 5.67 -9.87 -27.50
CA VAL A 22 5.78 -11.30 -27.21
C VAL A 22 6.59 -11.45 -25.95
N PHE A 23 6.04 -12.14 -24.95
CA PHE A 23 6.73 -12.38 -23.69
C PHE A 23 6.43 -13.79 -23.17
N ALA A 24 7.47 -14.63 -23.12
CA ALA A 24 7.38 -16.04 -22.77
C ALA A 24 6.27 -16.77 -23.56
N GLY A 25 5.24 -17.28 -22.89
CA GLY A 25 4.06 -17.93 -23.47
C GLY A 25 2.89 -16.98 -23.74
N SER A 26 3.12 -15.68 -23.90
CA SER A 26 2.07 -14.68 -24.15
C SER A 26 2.36 -13.78 -25.34
N ILE A 27 1.28 -13.37 -26.03
CA ILE A 27 1.29 -12.41 -27.13
C ILE A 27 0.27 -11.32 -26.82
N GLY A 28 0.71 -10.07 -26.76
CA GLY A 28 -0.11 -8.87 -26.62
C GLY A 28 -0.09 -8.05 -27.92
N LEU A 29 -1.26 -7.56 -28.31
CA LEU A 29 -1.52 -6.76 -29.50
C LEU A 29 -2.25 -5.50 -29.08
N ARG A 30 -1.81 -4.32 -29.54
CA ARG A 30 -2.45 -3.03 -29.24
C ARG A 30 -2.46 -2.11 -30.46
N ARG A 31 -3.59 -1.41 -30.64
CA ARG A 31 -3.82 -0.43 -31.71
C ARG A 31 -3.27 0.95 -31.30
N GLN A 32 -2.63 1.65 -32.23
CA GLN A 32 -2.16 3.03 -32.04
C GLN A 32 -3.29 4.05 -32.38
N PRO A 33 -3.32 5.22 -31.73
CA PRO A 33 -2.49 5.63 -30.61
C PRO A 33 -2.79 4.80 -29.36
N GLU A 34 -1.80 4.53 -28.51
CA GLU A 34 -2.02 3.80 -27.24
C GLU A 34 -2.66 4.70 -26.16
N THR A 35 -3.99 4.73 -26.13
CA THR A 35 -4.82 5.45 -25.14
C THR A 35 -5.51 4.46 -24.19
N ALA A 36 -6.21 4.95 -23.17
CA ALA A 36 -7.01 4.09 -22.29
C ALA A 36 -8.10 3.32 -23.05
N PHE A 37 -8.62 3.89 -24.15
CA PHE A 37 -9.69 3.28 -24.94
C PHE A 37 -9.23 2.47 -26.14
N SER A 38 -7.91 2.35 -26.35
CA SER A 38 -7.39 1.69 -27.55
C SER A 38 -7.63 0.19 -27.49
N PRO A 39 -8.13 -0.41 -28.58
CA PRO A 39 -8.30 -1.85 -28.65
C PRO A 39 -7.02 -2.62 -28.35
N GLN A 40 -7.16 -3.68 -27.56
CA GLN A 40 -6.07 -4.59 -27.28
C GLN A 40 -6.53 -6.04 -27.19
N ILE A 41 -5.65 -6.95 -27.60
CA ILE A 41 -5.84 -8.40 -27.51
C ILE A 41 -4.62 -9.01 -26.84
N SER A 42 -4.84 -9.89 -25.87
CA SER A 42 -3.79 -10.71 -25.25
C SER A 42 -4.15 -12.18 -25.35
N VAL A 43 -3.20 -13.02 -25.73
CA VAL A 43 -3.31 -14.48 -25.73
C VAL A 43 -2.17 -15.08 -24.93
N TRP A 44 -2.45 -16.02 -24.03
CA TRP A 44 -1.41 -16.71 -23.27
C TRP A 44 -1.81 -18.14 -22.95
N SER A 45 -0.82 -18.99 -22.70
CA SER A 45 -1.00 -20.36 -22.24
C SER A 45 -0.72 -20.52 -20.75
N SER A 46 -1.34 -21.53 -20.14
CA SER A 46 -1.04 -21.98 -18.78
C SER A 46 -1.17 -23.50 -18.69
N LYS A 47 -0.54 -24.10 -17.68
CA LYS A 47 -0.87 -25.48 -17.29
C LYS A 47 -2.34 -25.56 -16.86
N ARG A 48 -2.91 -26.76 -16.98
CA ARG A 48 -4.25 -27.06 -16.45
C ARG A 48 -4.39 -26.61 -15.01
N GLU A 49 -5.45 -25.84 -14.74
CA GLU A 49 -5.81 -25.46 -13.38
C GLU A 49 -6.62 -26.56 -12.65
N ARG A 50 -6.61 -26.52 -11.30
CA ARG A 50 -7.38 -27.47 -10.47
C ARG A 50 -8.90 -27.32 -10.66
N LYS A 51 -9.37 -26.15 -11.10
CA LYS A 51 -10.80 -25.80 -11.25
C LYS A 51 -11.30 -26.15 -12.65
N SER A 52 -12.61 -26.32 -12.83
CA SER A 52 -13.20 -26.49 -14.18
C SER A 52 -13.23 -25.16 -14.95
N PRO A 53 -13.20 -25.18 -16.30
CA PRO A 53 -13.25 -23.96 -17.12
C PRO A 53 -14.41 -23.01 -16.75
N GLU A 54 -15.60 -23.57 -16.58
CA GLU A 54 -16.83 -22.84 -16.21
C GLU A 54 -16.71 -22.15 -14.85
N LYS A 55 -16.17 -22.87 -13.85
CA LYS A 55 -15.97 -22.36 -12.49
C LYS A 55 -14.87 -21.30 -12.47
N TRP A 56 -13.83 -21.49 -13.27
CA TRP A 56 -12.72 -20.55 -13.40
C TRP A 56 -13.20 -19.21 -13.99
N LEU A 57 -13.95 -19.25 -15.10
CA LEU A 57 -14.56 -18.04 -15.67
C LEU A 57 -15.53 -17.40 -14.67
N GLY A 58 -16.31 -18.21 -13.94
CA GLY A 58 -17.25 -17.77 -12.91
C GLY A 58 -16.61 -16.98 -11.74
N GLU A 59 -15.46 -17.42 -11.24
CA GLU A 59 -14.77 -16.75 -10.13
C GLU A 59 -14.09 -15.45 -10.58
N ARG A 60 -13.50 -15.42 -11.77
CA ARG A 60 -12.89 -14.21 -12.34
C ARG A 60 -13.89 -13.11 -12.72
N LEU A 61 -15.19 -13.32 -12.48
CA LEU A 61 -16.25 -12.35 -12.65
C LEU A 61 -16.69 -11.69 -11.34
N LYS A 62 -16.35 -12.27 -10.18
CA LYS A 62 -16.85 -11.77 -8.89
C LYS A 62 -16.23 -10.44 -8.48
N ASP A 63 -15.04 -10.13 -8.98
CA ASP A 63 -14.23 -8.98 -8.54
C ASP A 63 -13.95 -7.95 -9.65
N ASP A 64 -14.55 -8.10 -10.84
CA ASP A 64 -14.11 -7.42 -12.08
C ASP A 64 -15.12 -6.39 -12.65
N GLY A 65 -16.15 -5.97 -11.90
CA GLY A 65 -17.00 -4.80 -12.20
C GLY A 65 -18.05 -4.89 -13.32
N GLY A 66 -17.97 -5.87 -14.24
CA GLY A 66 -18.81 -5.93 -15.45
C GLY A 66 -19.96 -6.97 -15.46
N LYS A 67 -20.94 -6.77 -16.35
CA LYS A 67 -22.09 -7.68 -16.59
C LYS A 67 -21.84 -8.59 -17.80
N ILE A 68 -21.97 -9.92 -17.63
CA ILE A 68 -21.97 -10.85 -18.77
C ILE A 68 -23.22 -10.60 -19.61
N VAL A 69 -23.03 -10.28 -20.88
CA VAL A 69 -24.11 -10.10 -21.85
C VAL A 69 -24.24 -11.27 -22.82
N GLU A 70 -23.19 -12.07 -22.96
CA GLU A 70 -23.19 -13.28 -23.79
C GLU A 70 -22.20 -14.30 -23.23
N ARG A 71 -22.58 -15.59 -23.28
CA ARG A 71 -21.69 -16.72 -23.02
C ARG A 71 -22.04 -17.84 -24.00
N LYS A 72 -21.03 -18.42 -24.63
CA LYS A 72 -21.20 -19.50 -25.60
C LYS A 72 -20.04 -20.49 -25.52
N THR A 73 -20.36 -21.77 -25.72
CA THR A 73 -19.35 -22.78 -26.00
C THR A 73 -18.78 -22.54 -27.39
N VAL A 74 -17.46 -22.67 -27.54
CA VAL A 74 -16.75 -22.40 -28.79
C VAL A 74 -15.76 -23.50 -29.09
N THR A 75 -15.42 -23.64 -30.37
CA THR A 75 -14.34 -24.50 -30.84
C THR A 75 -13.47 -23.72 -31.80
N PHE A 76 -12.20 -23.52 -31.45
CA PHE A 76 -11.23 -22.80 -32.27
C PHE A 76 -9.92 -23.58 -32.31
N ALA A 77 -9.27 -23.61 -33.47
CA ALA A 77 -8.00 -24.33 -33.67
C ALA A 77 -8.02 -25.79 -33.18
N GLY A 78 -9.17 -26.47 -33.29
CA GLY A 78 -9.35 -27.85 -32.82
C GLY A 78 -9.46 -28.01 -31.29
N MET A 79 -9.48 -26.91 -30.53
CA MET A 79 -9.63 -26.89 -29.08
C MET A 79 -11.06 -26.48 -28.71
N ALA A 80 -11.67 -27.24 -27.80
CA ALA A 80 -12.97 -26.91 -27.24
C ALA A 80 -12.81 -25.93 -26.07
N GLY A 81 -13.80 -25.06 -25.88
CA GLY A 81 -13.71 -24.04 -24.84
C GLY A 81 -14.98 -23.23 -24.66
N GLU A 82 -14.84 -22.14 -23.92
CA GLU A 82 -15.91 -21.18 -23.67
C GLU A 82 -15.46 -19.76 -23.99
N MET A 83 -16.39 -18.96 -24.49
CA MET A 83 -16.21 -17.53 -24.70
C MET A 83 -17.32 -16.75 -23.98
N SER A 84 -16.96 -15.61 -23.40
CA SER A 84 -17.91 -14.67 -22.80
C SER A 84 -17.64 -13.24 -23.24
N LYS A 85 -18.73 -12.49 -23.36
CA LYS A 85 -18.74 -11.04 -23.60
C LYS A 85 -19.25 -10.36 -22.35
N ILE A 86 -18.44 -9.45 -21.83
CA ILE A 86 -18.71 -8.71 -20.60
C ILE A 86 -18.83 -7.24 -20.98
N LYS A 87 -19.94 -6.61 -20.60
CA LYS A 87 -20.15 -5.17 -20.73
C LYS A 87 -19.84 -4.49 -19.41
N ASP A 88 -19.06 -3.43 -19.47
CA ASP A 88 -18.58 -2.63 -18.34
C ASP A 88 -18.46 -1.15 -18.75
N ARG A 89 -17.88 -0.32 -17.88
CA ARG A 89 -17.61 1.10 -18.12
C ARG A 89 -16.16 1.42 -17.78
N LEU A 90 -15.46 2.07 -18.71
CA LEU A 90 -14.09 2.53 -18.50
C LEU A 90 -14.08 4.06 -18.43
N GLU A 91 -13.41 4.60 -17.40
CA GLU A 91 -13.09 6.02 -17.27
C GLU A 91 -11.61 6.22 -17.61
N ASP A 92 -11.30 7.13 -18.54
CA ASP A 92 -9.93 7.56 -18.80
C ASP A 92 -9.50 8.53 -17.69
N TRP A 93 -8.40 8.22 -17.03
CA TRP A 93 -7.99 8.93 -15.81
C TRP A 93 -7.58 10.39 -16.06
N ASP A 94 -6.99 10.66 -17.23
CA ASP A 94 -6.44 11.97 -17.61
C ASP A 94 -7.55 12.90 -18.13
N THR A 95 -8.43 12.37 -18.98
CA THR A 95 -9.48 13.15 -19.64
C THR A 95 -10.82 13.10 -18.90
N LYS A 96 -10.97 12.19 -17.92
CA LYS A 96 -12.23 11.85 -17.24
C LYS A 96 -13.34 11.37 -18.18
N GLU A 97 -13.01 11.05 -19.43
CA GLU A 97 -13.96 10.55 -20.40
C GLU A 97 -14.45 9.16 -19.96
N LYS A 98 -15.75 8.89 -20.10
CA LYS A 98 -16.36 7.59 -19.78
C LYS A 98 -16.90 6.95 -21.04
N ARG A 99 -16.50 5.71 -21.32
CA ARG A 99 -17.05 4.93 -22.45
C ARG A 99 -17.60 3.59 -21.99
N ASP A 100 -18.65 3.16 -22.68
CA ASP A 100 -19.06 1.76 -22.66
C ASP A 100 -17.88 0.91 -23.13
N TRP A 101 -17.50 -0.04 -22.29
CA TRP A 101 -16.30 -0.85 -22.46
C TRP A 101 -16.67 -2.32 -22.44
N TYR A 102 -16.02 -3.09 -23.29
CA TYR A 102 -16.30 -4.50 -23.45
C TYR A 102 -15.04 -5.32 -23.26
N ARG A 103 -15.20 -6.43 -22.55
CA ARG A 103 -14.18 -7.45 -22.39
C ARG A 103 -14.67 -8.75 -23.00
N LEU A 104 -13.95 -9.23 -24.01
CA LEU A 104 -14.15 -10.57 -24.55
C LEU A 104 -13.16 -11.49 -23.86
N ARG A 105 -13.60 -12.61 -23.33
CA ARG A 105 -12.72 -13.63 -22.75
C ARG A 105 -12.99 -14.97 -23.41
N ALA A 106 -11.94 -15.65 -23.82
CA ALA A 106 -12.01 -17.02 -24.30
C ALA A 106 -11.03 -17.91 -23.51
N LEU A 107 -11.48 -19.12 -23.22
CA LEU A 107 -10.67 -20.18 -22.62
C LEU A 107 -10.81 -21.42 -23.50
N LEU A 108 -9.72 -21.84 -24.13
CA LEU A 108 -9.63 -23.01 -24.98
C LEU A 108 -8.76 -24.08 -24.30
N VAL A 109 -9.16 -25.33 -24.38
CA VAL A 109 -8.47 -26.44 -23.74
C VAL A 109 -7.88 -27.36 -24.81
N SER A 110 -6.61 -27.70 -24.68
CA SER A 110 -5.94 -28.67 -25.56
C SER A 110 -6.67 -30.02 -25.55
N ALA A 111 -6.55 -30.80 -26.63
CA ALA A 111 -7.25 -32.08 -26.76
C ALA A 111 -6.91 -33.09 -25.65
N ASP A 112 -5.70 -33.03 -25.10
CA ASP A 112 -5.24 -33.84 -23.97
C ASP A 112 -5.58 -33.24 -22.59
N GLY A 113 -6.14 -32.02 -22.57
CA GLY A 113 -6.50 -31.29 -21.36
C GLY A 113 -5.34 -30.78 -20.52
N SER A 114 -4.09 -30.89 -21.00
CA SER A 114 -2.89 -30.54 -20.24
C SER A 114 -2.61 -29.04 -20.19
N THR A 115 -3.00 -28.31 -21.24
CA THR A 115 -2.67 -26.89 -21.43
C THR A 115 -3.93 -26.10 -21.78
N TRP A 116 -4.06 -24.94 -21.14
CA TRP A 116 -5.17 -24.03 -21.30
C TRP A 116 -4.68 -22.77 -22.00
N TYR A 117 -5.42 -22.33 -23.02
CA TYR A 117 -5.13 -21.13 -23.79
C TYR A 117 -6.19 -20.09 -23.48
N HIS A 118 -5.74 -18.98 -22.93
CA HIS A 118 -6.56 -17.87 -22.52
C HIS A 118 -6.40 -16.76 -23.52
N ALA A 119 -7.49 -16.09 -23.83
CA ALA A 119 -7.45 -14.87 -24.62
C ALA A 119 -8.38 -13.82 -24.02
N THR A 120 -7.97 -12.57 -24.08
CA THR A 120 -8.78 -11.42 -23.70
C THR A 120 -8.68 -10.35 -24.76
N ALA A 121 -9.81 -9.78 -25.17
CA ALA A 121 -9.86 -8.53 -25.91
C ALA A 121 -10.55 -7.46 -25.07
N MET A 122 -10.08 -6.23 -25.17
CA MET A 122 -10.67 -5.06 -24.53
C MET A 122 -10.91 -3.97 -25.58
N VAL A 123 -12.12 -3.41 -25.59
CA VAL A 123 -12.57 -2.52 -26.67
C VAL A 123 -13.74 -1.63 -26.24
N SER A 124 -13.83 -0.44 -26.84
CA SER A 124 -14.97 0.47 -26.65
C SER A 124 -16.17 0.10 -27.53
N ALA A 125 -17.39 0.53 -27.16
CA ALA A 125 -18.60 0.20 -27.92
C ALA A 125 -18.53 0.44 -29.46
N PRO A 126 -17.95 1.55 -29.97
CA PRO A 126 -17.90 1.81 -31.41
C PRO A 126 -17.08 0.79 -32.21
N GLU A 127 -16.05 0.20 -31.60
CA GLU A 127 -15.13 -0.73 -32.26
C GLU A 127 -15.44 -2.19 -31.96
N LEU A 128 -16.44 -2.46 -31.10
CA LEU A 128 -16.72 -3.80 -30.57
C LEU A 128 -16.92 -4.85 -31.68
N VAL A 129 -17.70 -4.54 -32.71
CA VAL A 129 -18.00 -5.50 -33.78
C VAL A 129 -16.73 -5.86 -34.57
N GLU A 130 -15.86 -4.89 -34.84
CA GLU A 130 -14.60 -5.12 -35.54
C GLU A 130 -13.66 -6.00 -34.69
N ILE A 131 -13.48 -5.64 -33.42
CA ILE A 131 -12.58 -6.36 -32.52
C ILE A 131 -13.09 -7.75 -32.18
N GLU A 132 -14.40 -7.94 -32.05
CA GLU A 132 -14.98 -9.26 -31.81
C GLU A 132 -14.75 -10.20 -33.00
N ASN A 133 -14.96 -9.72 -34.22
CA ASN A 133 -14.68 -10.50 -35.43
C ASN A 133 -13.20 -10.86 -35.54
N ASP A 134 -12.29 -9.92 -35.24
CA ASP A 134 -10.85 -10.20 -35.27
C ASP A 134 -10.43 -11.14 -34.13
N PHE A 135 -11.04 -11.03 -32.95
CA PHE A 135 -10.77 -11.88 -31.81
C PHE A 135 -11.11 -13.35 -32.12
N GLU A 136 -12.29 -13.62 -32.67
CA GLU A 136 -12.68 -14.99 -33.08
C GLU A 136 -11.78 -15.52 -34.21
N ARG A 137 -11.44 -14.69 -35.20
CA ARG A 137 -10.48 -15.05 -36.27
C ARG A 137 -9.12 -15.40 -35.69
N LEU A 138 -8.61 -14.58 -34.75
CA LEU A 138 -7.32 -14.76 -34.12
C LEU A 138 -7.27 -16.06 -33.31
N LEU A 139 -8.33 -16.37 -32.55
CA LEU A 139 -8.46 -17.66 -31.86
C LEU A 139 -8.40 -18.84 -32.84
N GLY A 140 -9.07 -18.72 -34.00
CA GLY A 140 -9.00 -19.70 -35.07
C GLY A 140 -7.61 -19.86 -35.70
N SER A 141 -6.72 -18.87 -35.55
CA SER A 141 -5.36 -18.88 -36.09
C SER A 141 -4.30 -19.53 -35.18
N ILE A 142 -4.68 -19.92 -33.96
CA ILE A 142 -3.75 -20.52 -33.00
C ILE A 142 -3.17 -21.81 -33.58
N ARG A 143 -1.84 -21.94 -33.60
CA ARG A 143 -1.14 -23.18 -33.98
C ARG A 143 -0.23 -23.62 -32.84
N LEU A 144 -0.39 -24.85 -32.38
CA LEU A 144 0.35 -25.42 -31.23
C LEU A 144 1.72 -25.95 -31.68
N LYS A 145 2.76 -25.75 -30.87
CA LYS A 145 4.10 -26.30 -31.09
C LYS A 145 4.34 -27.44 -30.09
N LEU A 146 4.47 -28.69 -30.59
CA LEU A 146 4.59 -29.91 -29.76
C LEU A 146 5.90 -29.98 -28.94
N GLU A 147 5.86 -30.62 -27.76
CA GLU A 147 6.92 -30.68 -26.74
C GLU A 147 8.08 -31.68 -27.01
N GLY A 148 9.28 -31.35 -26.49
CA GLY A 148 10.44 -32.25 -26.39
C GLY A 148 11.54 -31.71 -25.46
N ASN A 149 12.43 -32.59 -24.97
CA ASN A 149 13.43 -32.34 -23.92
C ASN A 149 14.38 -31.14 -24.13
N ALA A 150 14.53 -30.62 -25.36
CA ALA A 150 15.27 -29.38 -25.62
C ALA A 150 14.58 -28.12 -25.06
N VAL A 151 13.25 -28.18 -24.85
CA VAL A 151 12.43 -27.07 -24.36
C VAL A 151 12.63 -26.84 -22.86
N ASN A 152 12.91 -27.87 -22.06
CA ASN A 152 13.19 -27.70 -20.62
C ASN A 152 14.53 -26.99 -20.36
N GLY A 153 15.55 -27.24 -21.19
CA GLY A 153 16.81 -26.51 -21.14
C GLY A 153 16.66 -25.05 -21.61
N ALA A 154 15.88 -24.81 -22.67
CA ALA A 154 15.53 -23.47 -23.11
C ALA A 154 14.63 -22.73 -22.09
N ARG A 155 13.78 -23.45 -21.34
CA ARG A 155 12.95 -22.89 -20.25
C ARG A 155 13.79 -22.39 -19.08
N ALA A 156 14.79 -23.16 -18.64
CA ALA A 156 15.66 -22.73 -17.53
C ALA A 156 16.53 -21.52 -17.93
N VAL A 157 17.06 -21.51 -19.16
CA VAL A 157 17.84 -20.37 -19.69
C VAL A 157 16.95 -19.14 -19.93
N ALA A 158 15.72 -19.34 -20.42
CA ALA A 158 14.74 -18.27 -20.59
C ALA A 158 14.17 -17.78 -19.25
N GLU A 159 14.03 -18.60 -18.21
CA GLU A 159 13.63 -18.20 -16.86
C GLU A 159 14.72 -17.38 -16.17
N SER A 160 15.99 -17.75 -16.35
CA SER A 160 17.13 -16.96 -15.85
C SER A 160 17.30 -15.64 -16.63
N GLY A 161 17.07 -15.66 -17.95
CA GLY A 161 17.01 -14.45 -18.77
C GLY A 161 15.76 -13.59 -18.47
N ARG A 162 14.64 -14.21 -18.10
CA ARG A 162 13.37 -13.56 -17.72
C ARG A 162 13.51 -12.88 -16.37
N ALA A 163 14.24 -13.44 -15.41
CA ALA A 163 14.59 -12.76 -14.17
C ALA A 163 15.43 -11.50 -14.45
N ALA A 164 16.53 -11.63 -15.21
CA ALA A 164 17.42 -10.50 -15.51
C ALA A 164 16.77 -9.41 -16.39
N VAL A 165 15.82 -9.78 -17.27
CA VAL A 165 15.09 -8.83 -18.12
C VAL A 165 13.88 -8.24 -17.39
N LEU A 166 13.21 -8.98 -16.50
CA LEU A 166 12.20 -8.41 -15.59
C LEU A 166 12.83 -7.41 -14.64
N GLU A 167 14.01 -7.70 -14.11
CA GLU A 167 14.78 -6.79 -13.28
C GLU A 167 15.16 -5.53 -14.07
N ARG A 168 15.67 -5.65 -15.31
CA ARG A 168 15.94 -4.49 -16.18
C ARG A 168 14.70 -3.74 -16.66
N LEU A 169 13.57 -4.40 -16.87
CA LEU A 169 12.32 -3.76 -17.28
C LEU A 169 11.64 -3.09 -16.09
N LYS A 170 11.77 -3.66 -14.88
CA LYS A 170 11.38 -3.04 -13.62
C LYS A 170 12.23 -1.80 -13.36
N ASP A 171 13.56 -1.92 -13.46
CA ASP A 171 14.50 -0.78 -13.41
C ASP A 171 14.19 0.29 -14.46
N ASN A 172 13.88 -0.09 -15.72
CA ASN A 172 13.58 0.88 -16.76
C ASN A 172 12.18 1.50 -16.61
N MET A 173 11.20 0.76 -16.10
CA MET A 173 9.85 1.27 -15.83
C MET A 173 9.83 2.16 -14.59
N GLU A 174 10.64 1.83 -13.58
CA GLU A 174 10.95 2.67 -12.41
C GLU A 174 11.77 3.90 -12.81
N ARG A 175 12.72 3.81 -13.76
CA ARG A 175 13.44 4.98 -14.29
C ARG A 175 12.55 5.90 -15.13
N VAL A 176 11.66 5.33 -15.95
CA VAL A 176 10.73 6.11 -16.80
C VAL A 176 9.60 6.69 -15.96
N SER A 177 9.13 6.02 -14.90
CA SER A 177 8.25 6.62 -13.90
C SER A 177 8.99 7.69 -13.09
N ALA A 178 10.20 7.42 -12.62
CA ALA A 178 11.02 8.37 -11.87
C ALA A 178 11.33 9.64 -12.67
N ILE A 179 11.59 9.57 -13.98
CA ILE A 179 11.82 10.76 -14.82
C ILE A 179 10.53 11.61 -14.95
N ARG A 180 9.35 10.97 -15.05
CA ARG A 180 8.04 11.66 -15.16
C ARG A 180 7.55 12.19 -13.80
N ILE A 181 7.88 11.48 -12.72
CA ILE A 181 7.69 11.87 -11.32
C ILE A 181 8.61 13.05 -11.01
N GLN A 182 9.90 12.98 -11.32
CA GLN A 182 10.88 14.04 -11.02
C GLN A 182 10.56 15.39 -11.70
N GLN A 183 10.03 15.39 -12.92
CA GLN A 183 9.58 16.61 -13.61
C GLN A 183 8.31 17.22 -12.97
N ASN A 184 7.36 16.41 -12.50
CA ASN A 184 6.20 16.88 -11.72
C ASN A 184 6.56 17.25 -10.26
N HIS A 185 7.59 16.62 -9.69
CA HIS A 185 8.04 16.81 -8.32
C HIS A 185 8.76 18.15 -8.15
N GLU A 186 9.52 18.62 -9.13
CA GLU A 186 10.19 19.92 -9.03
C GLU A 186 9.17 21.08 -9.02
N GLU A 187 8.14 21.04 -9.86
CA GLU A 187 7.06 22.05 -9.85
C GLU A 187 6.22 21.99 -8.56
N ARG A 188 5.83 20.78 -8.11
CA ARG A 188 5.11 20.58 -6.84
C ARG A 188 5.96 20.92 -5.62
N ARG A 189 7.28 20.70 -5.65
CA ARG A 189 8.20 21.00 -4.54
C ARG A 189 8.29 22.49 -4.28
N PHE A 190 8.25 23.34 -5.31
CA PHE A 190 8.22 24.79 -5.13
C PHE A 190 6.85 25.28 -4.64
N GLU A 191 5.74 24.79 -5.18
CA GLU A 191 4.38 25.13 -4.72
C GLU A 191 4.11 24.64 -3.29
N ASN A 192 4.51 23.42 -2.97
CA ASN A 192 4.34 22.82 -1.65
C ASN A 192 5.31 23.42 -0.61
N ALA A 193 6.56 23.72 -0.94
CA ALA A 193 7.49 24.40 -0.01
C ALA A 193 7.01 25.82 0.35
N ALA A 194 6.30 26.49 -0.56
CA ALA A 194 5.62 27.75 -0.27
C ALA A 194 4.38 27.54 0.64
N ALA A 195 3.63 26.45 0.48
CA ALA A 195 2.47 26.11 1.31
C ALA A 195 2.83 25.66 2.75
N ALA A 196 3.90 24.89 2.97
CA ALA A 196 4.35 24.49 4.32
C ALA A 196 4.74 25.67 5.22
N LYS A 197 5.20 26.78 4.60
CA LYS A 197 5.59 28.02 5.28
C LYS A 197 4.48 29.06 5.24
N ALA A 198 3.28 28.68 4.83
CA ALA A 198 2.20 29.62 4.69
C ALA A 198 1.89 30.26 6.07
N PRO A 199 1.71 31.58 6.11
CA PRO A 199 1.52 32.33 7.34
C PRO A 199 0.25 31.88 8.08
N VAL A 200 0.16 32.17 9.38
CA VAL A 200 -1.06 31.88 10.18
C VAL A 200 -2.34 32.38 9.49
N SER A 201 -2.26 33.48 8.73
CA SER A 201 -3.37 33.99 7.93
C SER A 201 -3.90 32.99 6.90
N SER A 202 -3.06 32.15 6.28
CA SER A 202 -3.51 31.16 5.29
C SER A 202 -4.27 29.99 5.92
N ILE A 203 -3.95 29.62 7.17
CA ILE A 203 -4.69 28.60 7.92
C ILE A 203 -6.09 29.12 8.23
N GLU A 204 -6.18 30.35 8.72
CA GLU A 204 -7.46 31.00 9.01
C GLU A 204 -8.28 31.25 7.74
N GLU A 205 -7.64 31.59 6.61
CA GLU A 205 -8.29 31.71 5.29
C GLU A 205 -8.89 30.37 4.85
N ARG A 206 -8.10 29.29 4.82
CA ARG A 206 -8.60 27.94 4.46
C ARG A 206 -9.71 27.46 5.38
N PHE A 207 -9.61 27.77 6.68
CA PHE A 207 -10.68 27.50 7.64
C PHE A 207 -11.96 28.29 7.33
N ASN A 208 -11.84 29.60 7.07
CA ASN A 208 -12.99 30.44 6.72
C ASN A 208 -13.65 30.00 5.40
N GLU A 209 -12.86 29.55 4.42
CA GLU A 209 -13.37 28.93 3.19
C GLU A 209 -14.13 27.63 3.49
N ALA A 210 -13.58 26.72 4.31
CA ALA A 210 -14.27 25.49 4.70
C ALA A 210 -15.60 25.77 5.43
N VAL A 211 -15.62 26.77 6.33
CA VAL A 211 -16.84 27.22 7.00
C VAL A 211 -17.86 27.79 6.00
N THR A 212 -17.39 28.50 4.98
CA THR A 212 -18.22 29.09 3.93
C THR A 212 -18.83 28.01 3.02
N ASP A 213 -18.02 27.05 2.59
CA ASP A 213 -18.46 25.92 1.77
C ASP A 213 -19.53 25.07 2.48
N ALA A 214 -19.40 24.92 3.81
CA ALA A 214 -20.37 24.24 4.64
C ALA A 214 -21.62 25.08 4.98
N GLY A 215 -21.66 26.37 4.62
CA GLY A 215 -22.79 27.26 4.93
C GLY A 215 -22.95 27.58 6.43
N LEU A 216 -21.86 27.53 7.20
CA LEU A 216 -21.87 27.66 8.67
C LEU A 216 -21.19 28.95 9.17
N GLN A 217 -21.20 30.02 8.37
CA GLN A 217 -20.52 31.29 8.69
C GLN A 217 -20.95 31.86 10.04
N GLU A 218 -22.23 31.73 10.42
CA GLU A 218 -22.75 32.19 11.72
C GLU A 218 -22.18 31.40 12.92
N LYS A 219 -21.63 30.21 12.68
CA LYS A 219 -21.03 29.32 13.68
C LYS A 219 -19.51 29.33 13.64
N ARG A 220 -18.89 30.19 12.80
CA ARG A 220 -17.45 30.23 12.55
C ARG A 220 -16.60 30.22 13.82
N ASP A 221 -16.89 31.11 14.77
CA ASP A 221 -16.07 31.22 15.98
C ASP A 221 -16.25 30.02 16.90
N ALA A 222 -17.46 29.46 16.98
CA ALA A 222 -17.73 28.23 17.74
C ALA A 222 -17.03 27.01 17.12
N LEU A 223 -17.07 26.89 15.78
CA LEU A 223 -16.34 25.86 15.02
C LEU A 223 -14.84 25.98 15.25
N ARG A 224 -14.30 27.21 15.32
CA ARG A 224 -12.86 27.43 15.50
C ARG A 224 -12.35 26.93 16.86
N GLN A 225 -13.22 26.89 17.88
CA GLN A 225 -12.91 26.38 19.22
C GLN A 225 -12.88 24.85 19.30
N ILE A 226 -13.53 24.15 18.37
CA ILE A 226 -13.62 22.68 18.40
C ILE A 226 -12.67 21.99 17.42
N VAL A 227 -12.23 22.68 16.36
CA VAL A 227 -11.18 22.15 15.47
C VAL A 227 -9.83 22.14 16.19
N MET A 228 -9.12 21.03 16.05
CA MET A 228 -7.82 20.82 16.69
C MET A 228 -6.69 21.12 15.71
N PRO A 229 -5.62 21.81 16.13
CA PRO A 229 -4.40 21.89 15.34
C PRO A 229 -3.82 20.49 15.10
N THR A 230 -3.36 20.26 13.87
CA THR A 230 -2.68 19.03 13.47
C THR A 230 -1.54 19.39 12.52
N VAL A 231 -0.63 18.44 12.32
CA VAL A 231 0.46 18.57 11.38
C VAL A 231 0.32 17.44 10.35
N ALA A 232 0.02 17.80 9.11
CA ALA A 232 0.01 16.84 8.01
C ALA A 232 1.45 16.44 7.67
N MET A 233 1.69 15.15 7.41
CA MET A 233 2.98 14.67 6.91
C MET A 233 2.78 14.14 5.48
N VAL A 234 3.54 14.70 4.55
CA VAL A 234 3.37 14.48 3.11
C VAL A 234 4.60 13.79 2.56
N GLU A 235 4.39 12.67 1.89
CA GLU A 235 5.42 11.99 1.10
C GLU A 235 5.89 12.92 -0.03
N CYS A 236 7.20 13.13 -0.13
CA CYS A 236 7.78 14.03 -1.12
C CYS A 236 8.62 13.25 -2.15
N ASP A 237 9.93 13.20 -1.95
CA ASP A 237 10.87 12.54 -2.86
C ASP A 237 11.43 11.28 -2.20
N THR A 238 11.94 10.35 -3.01
CA THR A 238 12.70 9.21 -2.50
C THR A 238 13.81 9.68 -1.57
N ALA A 239 13.86 9.10 -0.38
CA ALA A 239 14.84 9.44 0.63
C ALA A 239 16.25 9.03 0.20
N ASP A 240 17.19 9.96 0.31
CA ASP A 240 18.61 9.66 0.11
C ASP A 240 19.11 8.82 1.29
N ALA A 241 19.43 7.56 1.02
CA ALA A 241 19.92 6.61 2.02
C ALA A 241 21.27 7.02 2.65
N ASN A 242 21.97 8.02 2.09
CA ASN A 242 23.23 8.52 2.63
C ASN A 242 23.06 9.62 3.69
N ILE A 243 21.83 10.12 3.90
CA ILE A 243 21.56 11.20 4.84
C ILE A 243 20.80 10.65 6.04
N ALA A 244 21.51 10.52 7.16
CA ALA A 244 20.92 10.10 8.43
C ALA A 244 20.10 11.22 9.10
N GLY A 245 19.10 10.84 9.87
CA GLY A 245 18.28 11.74 10.70
C GLY A 245 17.21 12.52 9.93
N LEU A 246 16.94 12.18 8.67
CA LEU A 246 15.85 12.77 7.89
C LEU A 246 14.49 12.25 8.37
N SER A 247 13.48 13.10 8.39
CA SER A 247 12.10 12.61 8.49
C SER A 247 11.74 11.81 7.23
N ARG A 248 11.35 10.54 7.40
CA ARG A 248 11.01 9.64 6.29
C ARG A 248 10.04 8.54 6.70
N ILE A 249 9.32 8.01 5.72
CA ILE A 249 8.48 6.82 5.82
C ILE A 249 9.04 5.73 4.90
N GLY A 250 9.04 4.47 5.35
CA GLY A 250 9.59 3.34 4.59
C GLY A 250 11.11 3.26 4.53
N GLY A 251 11.63 2.16 4.00
CA GLY A 251 13.07 1.83 4.02
C GLY A 251 13.52 1.21 5.33
N GLY A 252 14.67 1.65 5.85
CA GLY A 252 15.15 1.26 7.18
C GLY A 252 15.41 2.46 8.10
N PRO A 253 15.61 2.22 9.41
CA PRO A 253 15.80 3.25 10.43
C PRO A 253 17.23 3.79 10.43
N ASP A 254 17.36 5.02 10.90
CA ASP A 254 18.60 5.51 11.50
C ASP A 254 18.55 5.26 13.01
N LEU A 255 19.53 4.53 13.53
CA LEU A 255 19.63 4.18 14.95
C LEU A 255 20.94 4.71 15.54
N PRO A 256 21.02 4.99 16.85
CA PRO A 256 22.30 5.20 17.52
C PRO A 256 23.27 4.05 17.24
N THR A 257 24.57 4.34 17.09
CA THR A 257 25.59 3.34 16.73
C THR A 257 25.64 2.11 17.66
N ASP A 258 25.21 2.24 18.89
CA ASP A 258 25.18 1.20 19.93
C ASP A 258 23.80 0.56 20.16
N VAL A 259 22.80 0.92 19.32
CA VAL A 259 21.44 0.39 19.42
C VAL A 259 21.19 -0.60 18.29
N ASP A 260 20.92 -1.84 18.66
CA ASP A 260 20.48 -2.87 17.72
C ASP A 260 19.07 -2.60 17.19
N TRP A 261 18.78 -3.18 16.04
CA TRP A 261 17.43 -3.14 15.46
C TRP A 261 16.39 -3.74 16.44
N PRO A 262 15.27 -3.05 16.73
CA PRO A 262 14.29 -3.51 17.70
C PRO A 262 13.73 -4.90 17.43
N ARG A 263 13.53 -5.69 18.49
CA ARG A 263 12.99 -7.05 18.41
C ARG A 263 11.80 -7.23 19.35
N ASP A 264 10.90 -8.12 19.00
CA ASP A 264 9.86 -8.62 19.89
C ASP A 264 10.44 -9.56 20.97
N ASP A 265 9.59 -10.00 21.90
CA ASP A 265 9.98 -10.93 22.97
C ASP A 265 10.39 -12.32 22.44
N ASN A 266 10.01 -12.66 21.21
CA ASN A 266 10.41 -13.89 20.53
C ASN A 266 11.75 -13.77 19.81
N GLY A 267 12.34 -12.56 19.73
CA GLY A 267 13.59 -12.28 19.01
C GLY A 267 13.43 -11.99 17.51
N LEU A 268 12.20 -11.86 17.00
CA LEU A 268 11.92 -11.41 15.63
C LEU A 268 12.12 -9.89 15.54
N HIS A 269 12.67 -9.42 14.41
CA HIS A 269 12.91 -8.00 14.19
C HIS A 269 11.59 -7.29 13.90
N LEU A 270 11.35 -6.15 14.54
CA LEU A 270 10.16 -5.35 14.25
C LEU A 270 10.31 -4.67 12.89
N ASN A 271 9.23 -4.60 12.12
CA ASN A 271 9.17 -3.90 10.85
C ASN A 271 9.29 -2.39 11.09
N TYR A 272 10.18 -1.73 10.35
CA TYR A 272 10.34 -0.28 10.42
C TYR A 272 9.26 0.41 9.59
N LEU A 273 8.64 1.43 10.16
CA LEU A 273 7.56 2.18 9.49
C LEU A 273 8.03 3.56 9.06
N ALA A 274 8.49 4.39 10.00
CA ALA A 274 8.86 5.77 9.75
C ALA A 274 9.80 6.29 10.83
N GLN A 275 10.43 7.43 10.54
CA GLN A 275 11.14 8.23 11.52
C GLN A 275 10.84 9.71 11.29
N ILE A 276 10.81 10.48 12.37
CA ILE A 276 10.41 11.89 12.38
C ILE A 276 11.46 12.67 13.16
N ASN A 277 12.14 13.59 12.49
CA ASN A 277 12.99 14.56 13.15
C ASN A 277 12.13 15.67 13.71
N LEU A 278 12.12 15.82 15.03
CA LEU A 278 11.27 16.80 15.71
C LEU A 278 11.54 18.22 15.24
N ALA A 279 12.77 18.54 14.82
CA ALA A 279 13.12 19.86 14.28
C ALA A 279 12.29 20.25 13.04
N ASP A 280 11.76 19.27 12.31
CA ASP A 280 10.94 19.50 11.11
C ASP A 280 9.47 19.80 11.43
N VAL A 281 9.01 19.50 12.65
CA VAL A 281 7.60 19.57 13.04
C VAL A 281 7.21 21.01 13.46
N PRO A 282 6.36 21.71 12.68
CA PRO A 282 5.93 23.07 12.99
C PRO A 282 4.84 23.10 14.07
N ASP A 283 4.76 24.22 14.80
CA ASP A 283 3.64 24.62 15.68
C ASP A 283 2.96 23.45 16.41
N ARG A 284 3.74 22.79 17.27
CA ARG A 284 3.31 21.59 17.99
C ARG A 284 2.20 21.95 18.98
N PRO A 285 0.99 21.35 18.88
CA PRO A 285 -0.07 21.57 19.85
C PRO A 285 0.21 20.89 21.20
N GLU A 286 1.15 19.96 21.22
CA GLU A 286 1.53 19.15 22.38
C GLU A 286 3.00 19.41 22.74
N GLU A 287 3.33 19.27 24.02
CA GLU A 287 4.70 19.44 24.51
C GLU A 287 5.56 18.24 24.12
N LEU A 288 6.63 18.50 23.38
CA LEU A 288 7.59 17.51 22.88
C LEU A 288 9.01 18.09 22.92
N PRO A 289 10.05 17.24 22.97
CA PRO A 289 11.43 17.69 22.90
C PRO A 289 11.67 18.54 21.66
N ALA A 290 12.37 19.67 21.79
CA ALA A 290 12.62 20.59 20.68
C ALA A 290 13.34 19.90 19.50
N PHE A 291 14.21 18.94 19.80
CA PHE A 291 15.03 18.22 18.83
C PHE A 291 15.07 16.72 19.19
N GLY A 292 15.49 15.91 18.22
CA GLY A 292 15.62 14.46 18.35
C GLY A 292 14.83 13.74 17.27
N LEU A 293 15.06 12.44 17.17
CA LEU A 293 14.47 11.57 16.16
C LEU A 293 13.54 10.55 16.83
N ILE A 294 12.28 10.54 16.41
CA ILE A 294 11.31 9.50 16.79
C ILE A 294 11.29 8.44 15.69
N SER A 295 11.55 7.18 16.01
CA SER A 295 11.50 6.05 15.07
C SER A 295 10.41 5.07 15.47
N LEU A 296 9.55 4.70 14.51
CA LEU A 296 8.35 3.89 14.73
C LEU A 296 8.49 2.49 14.11
N PHE A 297 8.14 1.47 14.89
CA PHE A 297 8.25 0.07 14.52
C PHE A 297 6.98 -0.71 14.89
N THR A 298 6.69 -1.77 14.13
CA THR A 298 5.58 -2.71 14.38
C THR A 298 6.03 -4.15 14.34
N GLY A 299 5.35 -5.00 15.11
CA GLY A 299 5.47 -6.44 15.08
C GLY A 299 4.34 -7.10 14.29
N THR A 300 4.16 -8.39 14.52
CA THR A 300 3.13 -9.24 13.90
C THR A 300 1.72 -8.80 14.28
N ASP A 301 0.82 -8.76 13.30
CA ASP A 301 -0.61 -8.47 13.47
C ASP A 301 -0.92 -7.16 14.24
N TYR A 302 0.02 -6.20 14.23
CA TYR A 302 -0.08 -4.93 14.96
C TYR A 302 -0.23 -5.09 16.48
N THR A 303 0.15 -6.26 17.02
CA THR A 303 0.00 -6.59 18.45
C THR A 303 1.23 -6.23 19.29
N ASP A 304 2.36 -5.97 18.62
CA ASP A 304 3.57 -5.45 19.23
C ASP A 304 4.08 -4.24 18.44
N TRP A 305 4.74 -3.31 19.12
CA TRP A 305 5.25 -2.08 18.54
C TRP A 305 6.34 -1.49 19.43
N ARG A 306 7.20 -0.67 18.83
CA ARG A 306 8.19 0.12 19.57
C ARG A 306 8.28 1.52 18.97
N VAL A 307 8.40 2.51 19.84
CA VAL A 307 8.77 3.86 19.46
C VAL A 307 10.08 4.18 20.17
N LEU A 308 11.10 4.56 19.40
CA LEU A 308 12.39 4.97 19.94
C LEU A 308 12.53 6.47 19.82
N PHE A 309 13.03 7.11 20.88
CA PHE A 309 13.50 8.48 20.82
C PHE A 309 15.01 8.51 20.88
N THR A 310 15.62 9.16 19.90
CA THR A 310 17.06 9.38 19.82
C THR A 310 17.36 10.86 19.99
N SER A 311 18.19 11.19 20.97
CA SER A 311 18.62 12.57 21.21
C SER A 311 19.39 13.14 20.02
N ALA A 312 19.30 14.45 19.80
CA ALA A 312 19.91 15.14 18.65
C ALA A 312 21.45 15.14 18.65
N ASP A 313 22.08 14.85 19.78
CA ASP A 313 23.54 14.71 19.94
C ASP A 313 24.04 13.28 19.69
N ALA A 314 23.14 12.32 19.53
CA ALA A 314 23.51 10.93 19.23
C ALA A 314 24.10 10.81 17.83
N THR A 315 25.12 9.97 17.69
CA THR A 315 25.64 9.59 16.37
C THR A 315 24.75 8.51 15.77
N LEU A 316 24.15 8.81 14.62
CA LEU A 316 23.26 7.92 13.91
C LEU A 316 24.01 7.04 12.91
N THR A 317 23.56 5.79 12.80
CA THR A 317 23.96 4.81 11.79
C THR A 317 22.72 4.43 10.99
N SER A 318 22.77 4.64 9.67
CA SER A 318 21.69 4.26 8.78
C SER A 318 21.69 2.75 8.55
N HIS A 319 20.53 2.13 8.72
CA HIS A 319 20.32 0.73 8.42
C HIS A 319 19.43 0.58 7.19
N THR A 320 19.81 -0.34 6.30
CA THR A 320 18.98 -0.73 5.18
C THR A 320 18.17 -1.98 5.51
N VAL A 321 17.04 -2.12 4.82
CA VAL A 321 16.30 -3.39 4.74
C VAL A 321 16.83 -4.13 3.52
N SER A 322 17.15 -5.42 3.67
CA SER A 322 17.66 -6.21 2.55
C SER A 322 16.55 -6.48 1.53
N GLU A 323 16.90 -6.60 0.25
CA GLU A 323 15.92 -6.87 -0.83
C GLU A 323 15.16 -8.19 -0.61
N ASP A 324 15.79 -9.15 0.06
CA ASP A 324 15.23 -10.45 0.40
C ASP A 324 14.53 -10.49 1.77
N ALA A 325 14.37 -9.34 2.45
CA ALA A 325 13.83 -9.30 3.81
C ALA A 325 12.42 -9.89 3.91
N MET A 326 11.54 -9.57 2.95
CA MET A 326 10.19 -10.14 2.88
C MET A 326 10.23 -11.65 2.66
N GLY A 327 11.08 -12.12 1.74
CA GLY A 327 11.27 -13.56 1.51
C GLY A 327 11.77 -14.27 2.77
N THR A 328 12.71 -13.66 3.48
CA THR A 328 13.25 -14.17 4.75
C THR A 328 12.20 -14.19 5.85
N ALA A 329 11.33 -13.18 5.94
CA ALA A 329 10.20 -13.16 6.87
C ALA A 329 9.21 -14.30 6.58
N ILE A 330 8.86 -14.53 5.31
CA ILE A 330 8.00 -15.63 4.87
C ILE A 330 8.62 -16.99 5.21
N SER A 331 9.92 -17.20 4.91
CA SER A 331 10.59 -18.46 5.25
C SER A 331 10.63 -18.66 6.77
N ALA A 332 10.88 -17.60 7.55
CA ALA A 332 10.91 -17.67 9.00
C ALA A 332 9.53 -17.96 9.61
N SER A 333 8.45 -17.36 9.08
CA SER A 333 7.07 -17.59 9.55
C SER A 333 6.62 -19.05 9.36
N GLN A 334 7.10 -19.71 8.31
CA GLN A 334 6.89 -21.14 8.08
C GLN A 334 7.66 -22.06 9.05
N MET A 335 8.73 -21.57 9.69
CA MET A 335 9.56 -22.35 10.59
C MET A 335 9.13 -22.26 12.06
N ILE A 336 8.14 -21.41 12.37
CA ILE A 336 7.68 -21.15 13.74
C ILE A 336 6.21 -21.50 13.92
N VAL A 337 5.81 -21.82 15.14
CA VAL A 337 4.42 -22.10 15.52
C VAL A 337 4.15 -21.53 16.91
N TRP A 338 2.92 -21.07 17.14
CA TRP A 338 2.50 -20.58 18.46
C TRP A 338 2.35 -21.75 19.45
N ASP A 339 3.08 -21.67 20.56
CA ASP A 339 2.95 -22.59 21.70
C ASP A 339 2.04 -21.94 22.77
N SER A 340 0.90 -22.58 23.04
CA SER A 340 -0.12 -22.03 23.96
C SER A 340 0.27 -22.14 25.43
N ASP A 341 1.11 -23.11 25.80
CA ASP A 341 1.53 -23.33 27.17
C ASP A 341 2.65 -22.35 27.54
N LEU A 342 3.60 -22.16 26.63
CA LEU A 342 4.69 -21.21 26.78
C LEU A 342 4.29 -19.77 26.42
N LYS A 343 3.14 -19.58 25.76
CA LYS A 343 2.61 -18.30 25.26
C LYS A 343 3.62 -17.53 24.41
N ARG A 344 4.27 -18.24 23.50
CA ARG A 344 5.31 -17.67 22.62
C ARG A 344 5.47 -18.50 21.34
N PHE A 345 6.16 -17.95 20.36
CA PHE A 345 6.55 -18.72 19.18
C PHE A 345 7.73 -19.65 19.48
N VAL A 346 7.65 -20.87 18.93
CA VAL A 346 8.72 -21.87 19.00
C VAL A 346 9.01 -22.45 17.61
N PRO A 347 10.24 -22.90 17.34
CA PRO A 347 10.55 -23.60 16.09
C PRO A 347 9.71 -24.88 15.93
N ASN A 348 9.21 -25.13 14.72
CA ASN A 348 8.46 -26.34 14.39
C ASN A 348 9.32 -27.47 13.80
N GLY A 349 10.64 -27.23 13.67
CA GLY A 349 11.61 -28.21 13.15
C GLY A 349 11.71 -28.29 11.62
N GLN A 350 10.96 -27.46 10.88
CA GLN A 350 11.10 -27.37 9.43
C GLN A 350 12.37 -26.60 9.04
N ALA A 351 12.96 -27.00 7.90
CA ALA A 351 14.04 -26.27 7.25
C ALA A 351 13.49 -25.69 5.95
N VAL A 352 13.56 -24.36 5.80
CA VAL A 352 12.99 -23.63 4.66
C VAL A 352 14.08 -22.73 4.09
N ASP A 353 14.32 -22.79 2.77
CA ASP A 353 15.23 -21.89 2.04
C ASP A 353 16.62 -21.69 2.67
N GLY A 354 17.21 -22.77 3.20
CA GLY A 354 18.53 -22.74 3.85
C GLY A 354 18.58 -22.01 5.19
N LEU A 355 17.42 -21.58 5.73
CA LEU A 355 17.33 -21.01 7.07
C LEU A 355 17.47 -22.09 8.14
N SER A 356 18.15 -21.71 9.21
CA SER A 356 18.15 -22.40 10.49
C SER A 356 17.80 -21.42 11.60
N VAL A 357 17.24 -21.94 12.69
CA VAL A 357 16.85 -21.15 13.86
C VAL A 357 17.48 -21.73 15.11
N ARG A 358 18.02 -20.85 15.96
CA ARG A 358 18.49 -21.19 17.31
C ARG A 358 17.65 -20.46 18.34
N VAL A 359 17.38 -21.12 19.45
CA VAL A 359 16.61 -20.58 20.58
C VAL A 359 17.55 -20.46 21.77
N ASP A 360 17.65 -19.29 22.37
CA ASP A 360 18.42 -19.09 23.61
C ASP A 360 17.67 -19.58 24.86
N GLU A 361 18.31 -19.52 26.03
CA GLU A 361 17.69 -19.95 27.30
C GLU A 361 16.44 -19.14 27.67
N ALA A 362 16.36 -17.87 27.24
CA ALA A 362 15.20 -17.02 27.44
C ALA A 362 14.09 -17.27 26.41
N GLY A 363 14.36 -18.11 25.41
CA GLY A 363 13.39 -18.45 24.38
C GLY A 363 13.44 -17.59 23.13
N ARG A 364 14.42 -16.69 23.00
CA ARG A 364 14.55 -15.81 21.82
C ARG A 364 15.16 -16.55 20.66
N MET A 365 14.56 -16.35 19.50
CA MET A 365 14.97 -16.95 18.24
C MET A 365 16.01 -16.09 17.54
N THR A 366 17.03 -16.74 17.00
CA THR A 366 18.00 -16.14 16.08
C THR A 366 18.05 -16.98 14.82
N PHE A 367 17.81 -16.35 13.68
CA PHE A 367 17.80 -16.99 12.38
C PHE A 367 19.14 -16.80 11.67
N SER A 368 19.58 -17.82 10.96
CA SER A 368 20.72 -17.74 10.06
C SER A 368 20.44 -18.47 8.77
N ARG A 369 20.90 -17.91 7.65
CA ARG A 369 20.89 -18.56 6.34
C ARG A 369 22.31 -18.93 5.98
N ASP A 370 22.55 -20.20 5.71
CA ASP A 370 23.89 -20.73 5.38
C ASP A 370 24.98 -20.37 6.41
N GLY A 371 24.60 -20.30 7.70
CA GLY A 371 25.51 -19.98 8.81
C GLY A 371 25.72 -18.49 9.08
N VAL A 372 25.15 -17.60 8.27
CA VAL A 372 25.19 -16.13 8.48
C VAL A 372 23.90 -15.67 9.14
N ILE A 373 24.00 -14.87 10.21
CA ILE A 373 22.82 -14.32 10.89
C ILE A 373 22.05 -13.39 9.95
N VAL A 374 20.74 -13.55 9.88
CA VAL A 374 19.84 -12.74 9.05
C VAL A 374 18.80 -12.03 9.91
N ARG A 375 18.24 -10.92 9.39
CA ARG A 375 17.09 -10.25 10.00
C ARG A 375 15.82 -10.96 9.56
N ALA A 376 15.30 -11.84 10.43
CA ALA A 376 13.94 -12.34 10.31
C ALA A 376 13.00 -11.33 10.96
N PHE A 377 12.08 -10.78 10.16
CA PHE A 377 11.10 -9.79 10.62
C PHE A 377 9.86 -10.46 11.18
N ALA A 378 9.19 -9.78 12.11
CA ALA A 378 7.99 -10.24 12.78
C ALA A 378 6.79 -10.31 11.83
N SER A 379 6.74 -9.47 10.80
CA SER A 379 5.71 -9.51 9.78
C SER A 379 6.28 -9.55 8.37
N GLU A 380 5.57 -10.27 7.50
CA GLU A 380 5.80 -10.37 6.05
C GLU A 380 5.08 -9.27 5.24
N TYR A 381 4.21 -8.48 5.88
CA TYR A 381 3.32 -7.52 5.20
C TYR A 381 3.82 -6.07 5.27
N GLU A 382 4.37 -5.63 6.41
CA GLU A 382 4.79 -4.25 6.63
C GLU A 382 6.22 -4.00 6.10
N PHE A 383 6.40 -4.24 4.80
CA PHE A 383 7.60 -3.83 4.08
C PHE A 383 7.25 -2.72 3.10
N SER A 384 7.89 -1.57 3.28
CA SER A 384 7.80 -0.50 2.30
C SER A 384 8.54 -0.88 1.00
N ARG A 385 7.98 -0.49 -0.14
CA ARG A 385 8.65 -0.64 -1.44
C ARG A 385 9.64 0.47 -1.75
N SER A 386 9.49 1.64 -1.11
CA SER A 386 10.32 2.82 -1.37
C SER A 386 10.38 3.73 -0.14
N ALA A 387 11.58 4.13 0.26
CA ALA A 387 11.75 5.11 1.33
C ALA A 387 11.42 6.51 0.80
N GLN A 388 10.49 7.22 1.43
CA GLN A 388 10.05 8.55 1.04
C GLN A 388 10.36 9.57 2.13
N THR A 389 10.92 10.71 1.75
CA THR A 389 11.08 11.86 2.66
C THR A 389 9.71 12.39 3.06
N LEU A 390 9.59 12.81 4.33
CA LEU A 390 8.39 13.43 4.87
C LEU A 390 8.59 14.93 5.00
N ARG A 391 7.58 15.68 4.58
CA ARG A 391 7.47 17.12 4.82
C ARG A 391 6.24 17.41 5.67
N PHE A 392 6.38 18.38 6.55
CA PHE A 392 5.35 18.71 7.54
C PHE A 392 4.65 20.01 7.18
N GLU A 393 3.33 20.02 7.28
CA GLU A 393 2.49 21.20 7.07
C GLU A 393 1.53 21.40 8.23
N ARG A 394 1.33 22.67 8.60
CA ARG A 394 0.27 23.05 9.53
C ARG A 394 -1.10 22.74 8.92
N SER A 395 -1.96 22.13 9.71
CA SER A 395 -3.30 21.75 9.29
C SER A 395 -4.29 21.82 10.46
N LEU A 396 -5.56 21.58 10.18
CA LEU A 396 -6.63 21.49 11.17
C LEU A 396 -7.36 20.16 11.00
N SER A 397 -7.62 19.51 12.13
CA SER A 397 -8.48 18.33 12.18
C SER A 397 -9.80 18.70 12.83
N ALA A 398 -10.89 18.44 12.13
CA ALA A 398 -12.22 18.52 12.71
C ALA A 398 -12.48 17.21 13.49
N PRO A 399 -12.98 17.29 14.75
CA PRO A 399 -13.35 16.09 15.49
C PRO A 399 -14.40 15.30 14.71
N PHE A 400 -14.24 13.97 14.67
CA PHE A 400 -15.17 13.05 14.03
C PHE A 400 -15.63 11.99 15.05
N GLY A 401 -16.93 11.68 15.05
CA GLY A 401 -17.69 10.72 15.89
C GLY A 401 -17.92 11.09 17.38
N GLN A 402 -18.97 10.61 18.07
CA GLN A 402 -19.80 9.39 18.01
C GLN A 402 -21.29 9.66 17.66
N ARG A 403 -22.13 8.62 17.44
CA ARG A 403 -23.59 8.77 17.26
C ARG A 403 -24.27 9.33 18.54
N GLY A 404 -24.66 10.60 18.58
CA GLY A 404 -25.73 11.06 19.49
C GLY A 404 -27.07 10.35 19.21
N PRO A 405 -28.18 10.70 19.91
CA PRO A 405 -29.52 10.16 19.62
C PRO A 405 -29.92 10.26 18.12
N ASN A 406 -29.26 11.18 17.41
CA ASN A 406 -29.39 11.44 15.97
C ASN A 406 -28.08 11.28 15.15
N ASN A 407 -27.07 10.54 15.62
CA ASN A 407 -25.80 10.29 14.90
C ASN A 407 -24.72 11.41 14.91
N ASN A 408 -24.67 12.31 15.91
CA ASN A 408 -23.81 13.52 15.86
C ASN A 408 -22.80 13.65 17.04
N PRO A 409 -21.52 14.08 16.85
CA PRO A 409 -20.56 14.30 17.94
C PRO A 409 -20.98 15.43 18.89
N ARG A 410 -20.75 15.22 20.19
CA ARG A 410 -21.14 16.16 21.26
C ARG A 410 -20.60 17.58 21.06
N ALA A 411 -19.36 17.72 20.56
CA ALA A 411 -18.75 19.02 20.31
C ALA A 411 -19.53 19.89 19.31
N TYR A 412 -20.17 19.29 18.29
CA TYR A 412 -21.02 20.01 17.34
C TYR A 412 -22.42 20.26 17.90
N ALA A 413 -22.98 19.28 18.61
CA ALA A 413 -24.28 19.43 19.27
C ALA A 413 -24.29 20.59 20.29
N ASP A 414 -23.22 20.73 21.09
CA ASP A 414 -23.07 21.79 22.09
C ASP A 414 -23.04 23.21 21.48
N ILE A 415 -22.68 23.33 20.19
CA ILE A 415 -22.70 24.60 19.44
C ILE A 415 -23.91 24.72 18.49
N GLY A 416 -24.85 23.77 18.56
CA GLY A 416 -26.10 23.77 17.81
C GLY A 416 -25.96 23.39 16.34
N ILE A 417 -25.01 22.52 16.01
CA ILE A 417 -24.89 21.90 14.68
C ILE A 417 -25.36 20.46 14.82
N GLU A 418 -26.41 20.07 14.08
CA GLU A 418 -27.00 18.73 14.12
C GLU A 418 -26.32 17.72 13.18
N ASP A 419 -25.76 18.19 12.06
CA ASP A 419 -25.02 17.39 11.10
C ASP A 419 -23.75 18.15 10.66
N PRO A 420 -22.56 17.70 11.08
CA PRO A 420 -21.29 18.33 10.76
C PRO A 420 -20.63 17.72 9.52
N SER A 421 -21.32 16.86 8.76
CA SER A 421 -20.75 16.12 7.63
C SER A 421 -20.17 17.05 6.57
N ASP A 422 -20.94 18.06 6.14
CA ASP A 422 -20.50 19.03 5.12
C ASP A 422 -19.28 19.83 5.60
N PHE A 423 -19.26 20.21 6.88
CA PHE A 423 -18.11 20.89 7.47
C PHE A 423 -16.89 19.98 7.56
N SER A 424 -17.07 18.72 7.94
CA SER A 424 -15.99 17.74 8.03
C SER A 424 -15.38 17.45 6.66
N ILE A 425 -16.21 17.33 5.62
CA ILE A 425 -15.78 17.20 4.23
C ILE A 425 -15.02 18.46 3.81
N ALA A 426 -15.59 19.64 4.02
CA ALA A 426 -14.97 20.90 3.64
C ALA A 426 -13.61 21.12 4.32
N VAL A 427 -13.48 20.84 5.62
CA VAL A 427 -12.18 20.90 6.31
C VAL A 427 -11.21 19.87 5.72
N SER A 428 -11.65 18.63 5.50
CA SER A 428 -10.80 17.59 4.91
C SER A 428 -10.29 17.98 3.53
N ASP A 429 -11.16 18.52 2.66
CA ASP A 429 -10.81 18.92 1.30
C ASP A 429 -9.90 20.15 1.28
N ARG A 430 -10.20 21.17 2.10
CA ARG A 430 -9.42 22.42 2.14
C ARG A 430 -8.04 22.25 2.76
N PHE A 431 -7.86 21.24 3.61
CA PHE A 431 -6.60 20.95 4.27
C PHE A 431 -5.90 19.69 3.73
N LYS A 432 -6.46 19.04 2.71
CA LYS A 432 -5.79 17.96 1.99
C LYS A 432 -4.59 18.52 1.24
N ILE A 433 -3.44 17.88 1.40
CA ILE A 433 -2.20 18.29 0.73
C ILE A 433 -1.71 17.17 -0.16
N GLY A 434 -1.64 17.46 -1.46
CA GLY A 434 -1.29 16.49 -2.49
C GLY A 434 -2.35 15.40 -2.69
N ASP A 435 -2.09 14.52 -3.67
CA ASP A 435 -2.99 13.41 -4.01
C ASP A 435 -2.69 12.12 -3.24
N GLY A 436 -1.58 12.10 -2.49
CA GLY A 436 -1.10 10.94 -1.73
C GLY A 436 -1.84 10.74 -0.39
N PRO A 437 -1.43 9.71 0.36
CA PRO A 437 -1.98 9.43 1.68
C PRO A 437 -1.79 10.62 2.62
N GLN A 438 -2.77 10.84 3.50
CA GLN A 438 -2.73 11.91 4.48
C GLN A 438 -2.26 11.32 5.82
N HIS A 439 -0.94 11.25 5.99
CA HIS A 439 -0.36 10.99 7.30
C HIS A 439 -0.42 12.24 8.18
N GLN A 440 -0.33 12.06 9.49
CA GLN A 440 -0.40 13.19 10.42
C GLN A 440 0.36 12.96 11.72
N MET A 441 0.73 14.06 12.35
CA MET A 441 0.98 14.15 13.79
C MET A 441 -0.11 14.99 14.45
N PHE A 442 -0.53 14.59 15.64
CA PHE A 442 -1.56 15.28 16.43
C PHE A 442 -2.93 15.38 15.74
N GLY A 443 -3.89 15.96 16.46
CA GLY A 443 -5.26 16.09 15.99
C GLY A 443 -5.96 14.75 15.82
N THR A 444 -7.07 14.75 15.08
CA THR A 444 -7.98 13.59 14.97
C THR A 444 -8.47 13.35 13.54
N SER A 445 -7.80 13.85 12.50
CA SER A 445 -8.32 13.64 11.13
C SER A 445 -8.32 12.14 10.81
N GLY A 446 -9.42 11.66 10.24
CA GLY A 446 -9.65 10.24 9.94
C GLY A 446 -9.97 9.37 11.17
N VAL A 447 -9.89 9.91 12.39
CA VAL A 447 -10.11 9.15 13.63
C VAL A 447 -11.54 9.36 14.13
N ARG A 448 -12.29 8.25 14.22
CA ARG A 448 -13.74 8.30 14.46
C ARG A 448 -14.17 8.43 15.91
N ASP A 449 -13.33 8.13 16.90
CA ASP A 449 -13.74 8.23 18.31
C ASP A 449 -12.52 8.39 19.24
N LEU A 450 -11.96 9.60 19.29
CA LEU A 450 -10.80 9.88 20.15
C LEU A 450 -11.04 9.49 21.62
N PRO A 451 -12.19 9.81 22.26
CA PRO A 451 -12.44 9.38 23.64
C PRO A 451 -12.41 7.87 23.84
N ALA A 452 -12.97 7.08 22.91
CA ALA A 452 -12.91 5.62 23.02
C ALA A 452 -11.47 5.10 22.89
N ILE A 453 -10.70 5.68 21.97
CA ILE A 453 -9.30 5.29 21.76
C ILE A 453 -8.44 5.68 22.97
N GLN A 454 -8.65 6.87 23.55
CA GLN A 454 -8.03 7.30 24.81
C GLN A 454 -8.33 6.33 25.95
N GLN A 455 -9.56 5.82 26.04
CA GLN A 455 -9.90 4.77 27.01
C GLN A 455 -9.19 3.45 26.72
N MET A 456 -8.98 3.09 25.45
CA MET A 456 -8.20 1.90 25.09
C MET A 456 -6.73 2.04 25.53
N ALA A 457 -6.13 3.21 25.28
CA ALA A 457 -4.77 3.52 25.71
C ALA A 457 -4.63 3.48 27.24
N ALA A 458 -5.54 4.10 27.97
CA ALA A 458 -5.59 4.05 29.44
C ALA A 458 -5.74 2.62 30.00
N LYS A 459 -6.59 1.79 29.38
CA LYS A 459 -6.74 0.37 29.76
C LYS A 459 -5.46 -0.41 29.49
N HIS A 460 -4.80 -0.15 28.37
CA HIS A 460 -3.49 -0.74 28.06
C HIS A 460 -2.44 -0.34 29.11
N ALA A 461 -2.37 0.95 29.45
CA ALA A 461 -1.47 1.45 30.50
C ALA A 461 -1.71 0.75 31.84
N ALA A 462 -2.97 0.66 32.29
CA ALA A 462 -3.33 -0.03 33.52
C ALA A 462 -2.95 -1.52 33.50
N LYS A 463 -3.14 -2.20 32.36
CA LYS A 463 -2.77 -3.62 32.19
C LYS A 463 -1.26 -3.84 32.31
N ASN A 464 -0.45 -2.87 31.89
CA ASN A 464 1.01 -2.90 31.98
C ASN A 464 1.57 -2.31 33.28
N GLY A 465 0.70 -1.94 34.24
CA GLY A 465 1.11 -1.39 35.53
C GLY A 465 1.56 0.08 35.49
N TRP A 466 1.28 0.81 34.42
CA TRP A 466 1.60 2.24 34.27
C TRP A 466 0.49 3.09 34.91
N SER A 467 0.36 2.99 36.23
CA SER A 467 -0.73 3.65 36.98
C SER A 467 -0.69 5.18 36.90
N ASP A 468 0.51 5.75 36.76
CA ASP A 468 0.77 7.19 36.66
C ASP A 468 0.20 7.82 35.38
N ILE A 469 0.10 7.06 34.28
CA ILE A 469 -0.42 7.53 32.99
C ILE A 469 -1.73 6.84 32.58
N SER A 470 -2.50 6.38 33.56
CA SER A 470 -3.75 5.63 33.33
C SER A 470 -4.98 6.52 33.08
N ALA A 471 -4.81 7.85 33.08
CA ALA A 471 -5.89 8.79 32.79
C ALA A 471 -6.13 8.91 31.27
N PRO A 472 -7.35 8.64 30.75
CA PRO A 472 -7.61 8.65 29.30
C PRO A 472 -7.33 9.99 28.61
N ASP A 473 -7.71 11.09 29.26
CA ASP A 473 -7.57 12.45 28.74
C ASP A 473 -6.12 12.88 28.55
N GLY A 474 -5.18 12.27 29.24
CA GLY A 474 -3.74 12.51 29.09
C GLY A 474 -3.11 11.91 27.83
N TRP A 475 -3.81 11.01 27.13
CA TRP A 475 -3.32 10.39 25.89
C TRP A 475 -3.70 11.21 24.66
N PHE A 476 -2.77 11.35 23.72
CA PHE A 476 -3.01 12.00 22.43
C PHE A 476 -2.39 11.20 21.28
N ILE A 477 -2.84 11.47 20.05
CA ILE A 477 -2.27 10.87 18.85
C ILE A 477 -0.92 11.52 18.56
N LEU A 478 0.15 10.77 18.71
CA LEU A 478 1.49 11.21 18.33
C LEU A 478 1.62 11.21 16.81
N VAL A 479 1.31 10.08 16.18
CA VAL A 479 1.43 9.85 14.73
C VAL A 479 0.28 8.98 14.25
N LYS A 480 -0.22 9.26 13.06
CA LYS A 480 -1.03 8.33 12.26
C LYS A 480 -0.37 8.17 10.90
N LEU A 481 -0.04 6.94 10.54
CA LEU A 481 0.39 6.54 9.22
C LEU A 481 -0.79 5.94 8.47
N ALA A 482 -0.93 6.28 7.20
CA ALA A 482 -2.05 5.89 6.36
C ALA A 482 -1.58 4.89 5.33
N SER A 483 -2.44 3.96 4.94
CA SER A 483 -2.15 3.03 3.85
C SER A 483 -2.03 3.74 2.49
N GLY A 484 -1.30 3.13 1.56
CA GLY A 484 -1.05 3.63 0.21
C GLY A 484 0.25 4.43 0.11
N GLY A 485 0.26 5.38 -0.83
CA GLY A 485 1.44 6.21 -1.13
C GLY A 485 2.54 5.49 -1.90
N GLU A 486 3.64 6.20 -2.09
CA GLU A 486 4.84 5.67 -2.75
C GLU A 486 5.64 4.79 -1.77
N ALA A 487 5.47 4.99 -0.47
CA ALA A 487 5.96 4.07 0.55
C ALA A 487 5.26 2.69 0.48
N ASP A 488 4.05 2.63 -0.08
CA ASP A 488 3.25 1.43 -0.37
C ASP A 488 2.98 0.55 0.86
N PHE A 489 2.63 1.17 1.98
CA PHE A 489 2.15 0.43 3.15
C PHE A 489 0.68 0.04 3.00
N SER A 490 0.30 -1.12 3.55
CA SER A 490 -1.09 -1.55 3.65
C SER A 490 -1.36 -2.05 5.05
N PHE A 491 -2.05 -1.25 5.86
CA PHE A 491 -2.37 -1.56 7.25
C PHE A 491 -3.78 -2.15 7.36
N GLY A 492 -3.89 -3.43 7.70
CA GLY A 492 -5.18 -4.13 7.77
C GLY A 492 -5.95 -4.06 6.44
N ASP A 493 -7.25 -3.74 6.49
CA ASP A 493 -8.09 -3.49 5.29
C ASP A 493 -7.91 -2.05 4.77
N HIS A 494 -6.66 -1.69 4.45
CA HIS A 494 -6.28 -0.37 3.95
C HIS A 494 -6.62 0.79 4.90
N GLY A 495 -6.45 0.55 6.20
CA GLY A 495 -6.71 1.50 7.29
C GLY A 495 -5.50 2.37 7.65
N ASP A 496 -5.55 2.87 8.88
CA ASP A 496 -4.57 3.77 9.48
C ASP A 496 -3.88 3.14 10.68
N TYR A 497 -2.55 3.22 10.77
CA TYR A 497 -1.79 2.83 11.95
C TYR A 497 -1.55 4.05 12.84
N ILE A 498 -2.15 4.05 14.02
CA ILE A 498 -2.12 5.14 14.99
C ILE A 498 -1.21 4.78 16.16
N PHE A 499 -0.34 5.72 16.53
CA PHE A 499 0.51 5.70 17.72
C PHE A 499 0.08 6.81 18.68
N MET A 500 -0.17 6.45 19.93
CA MET A 500 -0.51 7.35 21.02
C MET A 500 0.55 7.38 22.09
N VAL A 501 0.71 8.54 22.71
CA VAL A 501 1.60 8.75 23.86
C VAL A 501 0.89 9.60 24.91
N HIS A 502 1.28 9.44 26.17
CA HIS A 502 0.81 10.29 27.25
C HIS A 502 1.58 11.61 27.29
N ARG A 503 0.90 12.73 27.61
CA ARG A 503 1.54 14.06 27.66
C ARG A 503 2.72 14.16 28.62
N GLU A 504 2.63 13.52 29.78
CA GLU A 504 3.72 13.53 30.78
C GLU A 504 5.00 12.85 30.26
N ASP A 505 4.84 11.81 29.43
CA ASP A 505 5.94 11.04 28.85
C ASP A 505 6.55 11.78 27.66
N ALA A 506 5.69 12.32 26.79
CA ALA A 506 6.09 13.17 25.69
C ALA A 506 6.93 14.37 26.17
N ALA A 507 6.51 15.06 27.23
CA ALA A 507 7.25 16.18 27.82
C ALA A 507 8.63 15.78 28.37
N GLN A 508 8.78 14.53 28.81
CA GLN A 508 10.02 13.98 29.35
C GLN A 508 10.89 13.27 28.31
N ALA A 509 10.49 13.28 27.04
CA ALA A 509 11.13 12.51 25.97
C ALA A 509 11.12 10.99 26.19
N ASP A 510 10.18 10.47 27.00
CA ASP A 510 9.98 9.04 27.17
C ASP A 510 8.96 8.53 26.17
N PHE A 511 9.38 7.69 25.24
CA PHE A 511 8.50 7.04 24.26
C PHE A 511 8.51 5.52 24.41
N SER A 512 8.98 5.01 25.55
CA SER A 512 8.93 3.58 25.87
C SER A 512 7.51 3.11 26.22
N ARG A 513 6.64 4.04 26.63
CA ARG A 513 5.24 3.79 27.03
C ARG A 513 4.27 4.40 26.03
N VAL A 514 4.03 3.65 24.96
CA VAL A 514 3.15 4.08 23.86
C VAL A 514 2.07 3.03 23.61
N PHE A 515 0.92 3.48 23.14
CA PHE A 515 -0.17 2.60 22.71
C PHE A 515 -0.36 2.76 21.21
N ALA A 516 -0.30 1.66 20.45
CA ALA A 516 -0.50 1.69 19.01
C ALA A 516 -1.58 0.69 18.59
N PHE A 517 -2.28 0.98 17.49
CA PHE A 517 -3.32 0.12 16.94
C PHE A 517 -3.61 0.50 15.48
N VAL A 518 -4.24 -0.41 14.75
CA VAL A 518 -4.75 -0.14 13.40
C VAL A 518 -6.26 0.14 13.47
N ASP A 519 -6.68 1.23 12.84
CA ASP A 519 -8.08 1.59 12.61
C ASP A 519 -8.40 1.33 11.12
N SER A 520 -9.13 0.24 10.84
CA SER A 520 -9.64 -0.09 9.52
C SER A 520 -11.16 0.09 9.52
N GLY A 521 -11.64 1.03 8.71
CA GLY A 521 -12.96 1.66 8.83
C GLY A 521 -14.18 0.87 8.38
#